data_AF-C6HUQ4-F1
#
_entry.id   AF-C6HUQ4-F1
#
_cell.length_a   1.000
_cell.length_b   1.000
_cell.length_c   1.000
_cell.angle_alpha   90.00
_cell.angle_beta   90.00
_cell.angle_gamma   90.00
#
_symmetry.space_group_name_H-M   'P 1'
#
loop_
_entity.id
_entity.type
_entity.pdbx_description
1 polymer ?
#
loop_
_entity_poly.entity_id
_entity_poly.type
_entity_poly.pdbx_seq_one_letter_code
_entity_poly.pdbx_strand_id
1 'polypeptide(L)'
;VDLKKRTVTLLNTKNGEKRIVPLPIEAVRILSGLPRRIDGNVWGITSHAVAVAWRRAVSRARAVYEKECEEKGEKPDPAFLTDLTFHDLRHEATSRFFELGLRAEKVKEITGHKTYSMLARYTHLKAEDIAMEIDSLEKERDRKAVENQVKKLK
;
A
#
# COMPACT_ATOMS: atom_id res chain seq x y z
N VAL A 1 9.62 11.46 9.64
CA VAL A 1 9.87 10.18 8.93
C VAL A 1 11.19 9.63 9.44
N ASP A 2 11.26 8.36 9.80
CA ASP A 2 12.51 7.69 10.14
C ASP A 2 12.90 6.74 9.00
N LEU A 3 13.83 7.19 8.14
CA LEU A 3 14.29 6.43 6.98
C LEU A 3 15.15 5.22 7.36
N LYS A 4 15.84 5.27 8.52
CA LYS A 4 16.67 4.15 9.00
C LYS A 4 15.79 3.03 9.52
N LYS A 5 14.79 3.36 10.34
CA LYS A 5 13.78 2.40 10.83
C LYS A 5 12.73 2.07 9.78
N ARG A 6 12.73 2.76 8.63
CA ARG A 6 11.75 2.63 7.54
C ARG A 6 10.32 2.78 8.04
N THR A 7 10.06 3.82 8.82
CA THR A 7 8.73 4.11 9.36
C THR A 7 8.35 5.58 9.20
N VAL A 8 7.06 5.84 9.06
CA VAL A 8 6.49 7.18 9.20
C VAL A 8 5.52 7.21 10.38
N THR A 9 5.66 8.22 11.22
CA THR A 9 4.72 8.48 12.31
C THR A 9 3.71 9.51 11.85
N LEU A 10 2.43 9.15 11.89
CA LEU A 10 1.33 10.06 11.62
C LEU A 10 0.78 10.49 12.99
N LEU A 11 1.06 11.75 13.37
CA LEU A 11 0.70 12.32 14.67
C LEU A 11 -0.78 12.71 14.73
N ASN A 12 -1.32 13.19 13.61
CA ASN A 12 -2.69 13.68 13.53
C ASN A 12 -3.49 12.76 12.58
N THR A 13 -4.26 11.84 13.15
CA THR A 13 -5.18 10.98 12.39
C THR A 13 -6.60 11.45 12.60
N LYS A 14 -7.54 11.01 11.75
CA LYS A 14 -8.98 11.31 11.87
C LYS A 14 -9.55 11.02 13.27
N ASN A 15 -8.86 10.21 14.07
CA ASN A 15 -9.31 9.75 15.39
C ASN A 15 -8.38 10.18 16.54
N GLY A 16 -7.39 11.06 16.30
CA GLY A 16 -6.45 11.52 17.33
C GLY A 16 -5.41 10.49 17.78
N GLU A 17 -5.50 9.24 17.34
CA GLU A 17 -4.54 8.18 17.65
C GLU A 17 -3.28 8.31 16.79
N LYS A 18 -2.12 8.29 17.45
CA LYS A 18 -0.82 8.20 16.78
C LYS A 18 -0.69 6.84 16.10
N ARG A 19 -0.27 6.82 14.85
CA ARG A 19 0.02 5.57 14.12
C ARG A 19 1.40 5.56 13.49
N ILE A 20 1.99 4.38 13.41
CA ILE A 20 3.29 4.14 12.78
C ILE A 20 3.06 3.28 11.56
N VAL A 21 3.38 3.80 10.39
CA VAL A 21 3.21 3.10 9.11
C VAL A 21 4.59 2.66 8.61
N PRO A 22 4.77 1.36 8.28
CA PRO A 22 6.02 0.88 7.69
C PRO A 22 6.19 1.40 6.26
N LEU A 23 7.43 1.62 5.86
CA LEU A 23 7.80 2.12 4.54
C LEU A 23 8.50 1.01 3.72
N PRO A 24 7.88 0.57 2.61
CA PRO A 24 8.55 -0.25 1.60
C PRO A 24 9.84 0.41 1.10
N ILE A 25 10.75 -0.38 0.54
CA ILE A 25 12.07 0.13 0.13
C ILE A 25 11.94 1.22 -0.94
N GLU A 26 10.96 1.07 -1.83
CA GLU A 26 10.62 2.08 -2.84
C GLU A 26 10.12 3.39 -2.21
N ALA A 27 9.31 3.31 -1.14
CA ALA A 27 8.87 4.51 -0.44
C ALA A 27 10.05 5.24 0.22
N VAL A 28 10.99 4.49 0.80
CA VAL A 28 12.24 5.05 1.36
C VAL A 28 13.09 5.69 0.27
N ARG A 29 13.24 5.04 -0.89
CA ARG A 29 13.97 5.57 -2.05
C ARG A 29 13.39 6.90 -2.50
N ILE A 30 12.07 6.97 -2.69
CA ILE A 30 11.37 8.19 -3.09
C ILE A 30 11.56 9.29 -2.04
N LEU A 31 11.30 8.99 -0.77
CA LEU A 31 11.39 9.98 0.31
C LEU A 31 12.82 10.47 0.54
N SER A 32 13.84 9.64 0.29
CA SER A 32 15.25 10.02 0.40
C SER A 32 15.69 10.98 -0.70
N GLY A 33 15.04 10.95 -1.86
CA GLY A 33 15.29 11.86 -2.97
C GLY A 33 14.60 13.23 -2.83
N LEU A 34 13.72 13.41 -1.85
CA LEU A 34 13.03 14.69 -1.64
C LEU A 34 13.89 15.67 -0.82
N PRO A 35 13.84 16.98 -1.12
CA PRO A 35 14.48 17.99 -0.29
C PRO A 35 13.90 17.97 1.12
N ARG A 36 14.77 17.99 2.13
CA ARG A 36 14.34 18.04 3.53
C ARG A 36 13.88 19.45 3.88
N ARG A 37 12.73 19.55 4.55
CA ARG A 37 12.21 20.81 5.05
C ARG A 37 12.59 21.00 6.52
N ILE A 38 12.84 22.26 6.88
CA ILE A 38 13.25 22.66 8.24
C ILE A 38 12.05 22.62 9.21
N ASP A 39 10.84 22.79 8.69
CA ASP A 39 9.57 22.77 9.45
C ASP A 39 9.12 21.35 9.88
N GLY A 40 9.90 20.32 9.55
CA GLY A 40 9.63 18.93 9.91
C GLY A 40 8.56 18.22 9.06
N ASN A 41 7.88 18.93 8.16
CA ASN A 41 6.92 18.35 7.23
C ASN A 41 7.64 17.71 6.03
N VAL A 42 7.06 16.65 5.46
CA VAL A 42 7.57 16.06 4.22
C VAL A 42 7.20 16.94 3.02
N TRP A 43 5.98 17.47 3.01
CA TRP A 43 5.47 18.34 1.96
C TRP A 43 4.98 19.66 2.55
N GLY A 44 5.31 20.76 1.89
CA GLY A 44 4.84 22.10 2.25
C GLY A 44 3.53 22.49 1.55
N ILE A 45 2.60 21.56 1.42
CA ILE A 45 1.34 21.76 0.70
C ILE A 45 0.15 21.34 1.56
N THR A 46 -1.01 21.94 1.28
CA THR A 46 -2.26 21.61 1.96
C THR A 46 -2.87 20.32 1.39
N SER A 47 -3.80 19.71 2.13
CA SER A 47 -4.60 18.59 1.65
C SER A 47 -5.38 18.93 0.37
N HIS A 48 -5.89 20.16 0.28
CA HIS A 48 -6.58 20.65 -0.92
C HIS A 48 -5.64 20.70 -2.13
N ALA A 49 -4.40 21.17 -1.95
CA ALA A 49 -3.41 21.19 -3.02
C ALA A 49 -3.10 19.78 -3.54
N VAL A 50 -3.03 18.78 -2.65
CA VAL A 50 -2.89 17.36 -3.05
C VAL A 50 -4.09 16.91 -3.88
N ALA A 51 -5.32 17.21 -3.46
CA ALA A 51 -6.53 16.83 -4.19
C ALA A 51 -6.60 17.49 -5.59
N VAL A 52 -6.18 18.74 -5.72
CA VAL A 52 -6.08 19.43 -7.02
C VAL A 52 -4.98 18.80 -7.89
N ALA A 53 -3.80 18.55 -7.34
CA ALA A 53 -2.70 17.92 -8.05
C ALA A 53 -3.08 16.52 -8.56
N TRP A 54 -3.80 15.74 -7.74
CA TRP A 54 -4.33 14.44 -8.12
C TRP A 54 -5.29 14.52 -9.31
N ARG A 55 -6.31 15.40 -9.24
CA ARG A 55 -7.26 15.57 -10.37
C ARG A 55 -6.55 15.95 -11.67
N ARG A 56 -5.55 16.83 -11.60
CA ARG A 56 -4.73 17.18 -12.77
C ARG A 56 -3.92 16.00 -13.28
N ALA A 57 -3.36 15.17 -12.39
CA ALA A 57 -2.63 13.98 -12.79
C ALA A 57 -3.53 12.95 -13.48
N VAL A 58 -4.73 12.68 -12.94
CA VAL A 58 -5.74 11.79 -13.54
C VAL A 58 -6.17 12.30 -14.90
N SER A 59 -6.48 13.60 -15.03
CA SER A 59 -6.86 14.20 -16.32
C SER A 59 -5.77 14.07 -17.38
N ARG A 60 -4.49 14.30 -17.02
CA ARG A 60 -3.37 14.08 -17.95
C ARG A 60 -3.20 12.61 -18.32
N ALA A 61 -3.29 11.70 -17.36
CA ALA A 61 -3.19 10.26 -17.61
C ALA A 61 -4.31 9.77 -18.53
N ARG A 62 -5.54 10.26 -18.33
CA ARG A 62 -6.68 9.98 -19.21
C ARG A 62 -6.43 10.46 -20.64
N ALA A 63 -5.93 11.68 -20.81
CA ALA A 63 -5.62 12.22 -22.14
C ALA A 63 -4.52 11.40 -22.85
N VAL A 64 -3.50 10.94 -22.12
CA VAL A 64 -2.47 10.04 -22.67
C VAL A 64 -3.08 8.70 -23.09
N TYR A 65 -3.93 8.10 -22.24
CA TYR A 65 -4.63 6.85 -22.57
C TYR A 65 -5.51 6.98 -23.82
N GLU A 66 -6.30 8.06 -23.93
CA GLU A 66 -7.16 8.28 -25.09
C GLU A 66 -6.35 8.42 -26.39
N LYS A 67 -5.21 9.12 -26.34
CA LYS A 67 -4.28 9.22 -27.46
C LYS A 67 -3.68 7.87 -27.85
N GLU A 68 -3.27 7.05 -26.87
CA GLU A 68 -2.76 5.71 -27.13
C GLU A 68 -3.81 4.78 -27.75
N CYS A 69 -5.08 4.90 -27.34
CA CYS A 69 -6.19 4.17 -27.95
C CYS A 69 -6.43 4.62 -29.40
N GLU A 70 -6.41 5.92 -29.65
CA GLU A 70 -6.54 6.48 -31.00
C GLU A 70 -5.42 5.96 -31.94
N GLU A 71 -4.17 5.97 -31.47
CA GLU A 71 -3.01 5.47 -32.21
C GLU A 71 -3.11 3.97 -32.54
N LYS A 72 -3.75 3.19 -31.65
CA LYS A 72 -3.99 1.75 -31.84
C LYS A 72 -5.26 1.43 -32.63
N GLY A 73 -6.08 2.44 -32.95
CA GLY A 73 -7.39 2.25 -33.58
C GLY A 73 -8.42 1.60 -32.65
N GLU A 74 -8.20 1.66 -31.33
CA GLU A 74 -9.08 1.11 -30.30
C GLU A 74 -10.02 2.20 -29.76
N LYS A 75 -11.24 1.81 -29.39
CA LYS A 75 -12.16 2.72 -28.70
C LYS A 75 -11.79 2.77 -27.21
N PRO A 76 -11.48 3.95 -26.64
CA PRO A 76 -11.18 4.05 -25.21
C PRO A 76 -12.41 3.66 -24.37
N ASP A 77 -12.17 2.90 -23.29
CA ASP A 77 -13.21 2.58 -22.32
C ASP A 77 -13.65 3.88 -21.60
N PRO A 78 -14.94 4.26 -21.62
CA PRO A 78 -15.41 5.48 -20.97
C PRO A 78 -15.24 5.48 -19.44
N ALA A 79 -15.09 4.31 -18.80
CA ALA A 79 -14.94 4.20 -17.34
C ALA A 79 -13.48 4.22 -16.87
N PHE A 80 -12.51 4.02 -17.78
CA PHE A 80 -11.11 3.90 -17.42
C PHE A 80 -10.51 5.25 -17.01
N LEU A 81 -9.86 5.33 -15.84
CA LEU A 81 -9.26 6.58 -15.32
C LEU A 81 -10.26 7.74 -15.18
N THR A 82 -11.55 7.45 -15.04
CA THR A 82 -12.59 8.45 -14.73
C THR A 82 -12.98 8.40 -13.25
N ASP A 83 -13.39 9.54 -12.70
CA ASP A 83 -13.88 9.68 -11.31
C ASP A 83 -12.94 9.13 -10.21
N LEU A 84 -11.63 9.12 -10.47
CA LEU A 84 -10.63 8.66 -9.49
C LEU A 84 -10.33 9.75 -8.45
N THR A 85 -10.46 9.40 -7.19
CA THR A 85 -10.09 10.20 -6.03
C THR A 85 -8.76 9.76 -5.44
N PHE A 86 -8.15 10.61 -4.62
CA PHE A 86 -6.93 10.24 -3.90
C PHE A 86 -7.19 9.12 -2.86
N HIS A 87 -8.45 8.92 -2.44
CA HIS A 87 -8.80 7.84 -1.51
C HIS A 87 -8.66 6.47 -2.17
N ASP A 88 -8.85 6.38 -3.48
CA ASP A 88 -8.78 5.11 -4.21
C ASP A 88 -7.39 4.49 -4.16
N LEU A 89 -6.33 5.28 -3.98
CA LEU A 89 -4.99 4.76 -3.69
C LEU A 89 -4.94 3.92 -2.41
N ARG A 90 -5.69 4.32 -1.36
CA ARG A 90 -5.78 3.52 -0.14
C ARG A 90 -6.60 2.25 -0.37
N HIS A 91 -7.65 2.32 -1.19
CA HIS A 91 -8.44 1.15 -1.55
C HIS A 91 -7.57 0.14 -2.31
N GLU A 92 -6.89 0.58 -3.37
CA GLU A 92 -5.97 -0.22 -4.16
C GLU A 92 -4.84 -0.81 -3.32
N ALA A 93 -4.20 -0.01 -2.47
CA ALA A 93 -3.15 -0.52 -1.58
C ALA A 93 -3.66 -1.61 -0.62
N THR A 94 -4.91 -1.46 -0.12
CA THR A 94 -5.52 -2.46 0.75
C THR A 94 -5.76 -3.76 0.00
N SER A 95 -6.33 -3.70 -1.21
CA SER A 95 -6.51 -4.88 -2.08
C SER A 95 -5.19 -5.57 -2.37
N ARG A 96 -4.16 -4.84 -2.82
CA ARG A 96 -2.83 -5.42 -3.09
C ARG A 96 -2.20 -6.09 -1.89
N PHE A 97 -2.40 -5.56 -0.68
CA PHE A 97 -1.87 -6.24 0.50
C PHE A 97 -2.52 -7.61 0.73
N PHE A 98 -3.82 -7.74 0.48
CA PHE A 98 -4.48 -9.04 0.55
C PHE A 98 -4.05 -9.98 -0.58
N GLU A 99 -3.88 -9.46 -1.80
CA GLU A 99 -3.32 -10.24 -2.93
C GLU A 99 -1.90 -10.76 -2.64
N LEU A 100 -1.10 -9.99 -1.89
CA LEU A 100 0.22 -10.40 -1.41
C LEU A 100 0.17 -11.35 -0.19
N GLY A 101 -1.01 -11.78 0.24
CA GLY A 101 -1.20 -12.69 1.37
C GLY A 101 -0.95 -12.06 2.74
N LEU A 102 -0.99 -10.72 2.87
CA LEU A 102 -0.89 -10.11 4.20
C LEU A 102 -2.14 -10.42 5.00
N ARG A 103 -1.92 -10.97 6.20
CA ARG A 103 -3.00 -11.19 7.16
C ARG A 103 -3.70 -9.89 7.54
N ALA A 104 -5.00 -10.00 7.79
CA ALA A 104 -5.87 -8.86 8.06
C ALA A 104 -5.38 -7.98 9.23
N GLU A 105 -4.71 -8.54 10.24
CA GLU A 105 -4.20 -7.77 11.38
C GLU A 105 -3.09 -6.80 10.95
N LYS A 106 -2.19 -7.25 10.07
CA LYS A 106 -1.13 -6.40 9.49
C LYS A 106 -1.72 -5.36 8.57
N VAL A 107 -2.67 -5.74 7.70
CA VAL A 107 -3.32 -4.81 6.78
C VAL A 107 -4.05 -3.73 7.55
N LYS A 108 -4.78 -4.08 8.62
CA LYS A 108 -5.46 -3.13 9.51
C LYS A 108 -4.50 -2.07 10.06
N GLU A 109 -3.36 -2.50 10.60
CA GLU A 109 -2.33 -1.61 11.16
C GLU A 109 -1.75 -0.66 10.10
N ILE A 110 -1.41 -1.21 8.92
CA ILE A 110 -0.79 -0.45 7.81
C ILE A 110 -1.77 0.54 7.17
N THR A 111 -3.05 0.17 7.05
CA THR A 111 -4.06 1.00 6.36
C THR A 111 -4.74 1.98 7.31
N GLY A 112 -4.86 1.62 8.59
CA GLY A 112 -5.43 2.44 9.67
C GLY A 112 -6.93 2.27 9.83
N HIS A 113 -7.44 1.07 9.51
CA HIS A 113 -8.85 0.72 9.71
C HIS A 113 -9.12 0.43 11.20
N LYS A 114 -10.21 0.97 11.74
CA LYS A 114 -10.57 0.76 13.15
C LYS A 114 -11.08 -0.65 13.43
N THR A 115 -11.89 -1.19 12.53
CA THR A 115 -12.52 -2.51 12.67
C THR A 115 -12.20 -3.40 11.49
N TYR A 116 -12.17 -4.72 11.74
CA TYR A 116 -12.00 -5.72 10.69
C TYR A 116 -13.18 -5.74 9.72
N SER A 117 -14.38 -5.33 10.16
CA SER A 117 -15.54 -5.18 9.28
C SER A 117 -15.32 -4.20 8.13
N MET A 118 -14.45 -3.19 8.30
CA MET A 118 -14.08 -2.29 7.20
C MET A 118 -13.20 -2.98 6.16
N LEU A 119 -12.42 -3.99 6.57
CA LEU A 119 -11.54 -4.78 5.71
C LEU A 119 -12.28 -5.92 4.99
N ALA A 120 -13.48 -6.30 5.46
CA ALA A 120 -14.25 -7.40 4.90
C ALA A 120 -14.51 -7.27 3.38
N ARG A 121 -14.51 -6.03 2.86
CA ARG A 121 -14.64 -5.72 1.43
C ARG A 121 -13.44 -6.13 0.56
N TYR A 122 -12.29 -6.42 1.18
CA TYR A 122 -11.05 -6.79 0.49
C TYR A 122 -10.62 -8.23 0.79
N THR A 123 -11.33 -8.92 1.68
CA THR A 123 -11.03 -10.29 2.08
C THR A 123 -11.93 -11.25 1.30
N HIS A 124 -11.50 -11.65 0.11
CA HIS A 124 -12.05 -12.80 -0.58
C HIS A 124 -11.11 -13.99 -0.39
N LEU A 125 -11.05 -14.50 0.84
CA LEU A 125 -10.27 -15.69 1.16
C LEU A 125 -10.93 -16.90 0.49
N LYS A 126 -10.22 -17.56 -0.42
CA LYS A 126 -10.65 -18.84 -0.99
C LYS A 126 -10.09 -19.98 -0.14
N ALA A 127 -10.82 -21.09 -0.03
CA ALA A 127 -10.40 -22.22 0.79
C ALA A 127 -9.08 -22.84 0.29
N GLU A 128 -8.87 -22.79 -1.03
CA GLU A 128 -7.67 -23.26 -1.71
C GLU A 128 -6.44 -22.43 -1.31
N ASP A 129 -6.59 -21.11 -1.21
CA ASP A 129 -5.51 -20.21 -0.79
C ASP A 129 -5.09 -20.48 0.66
N ILE A 130 -6.08 -20.77 1.52
CA ILE A 130 -5.83 -21.15 2.93
C ILE A 130 -5.07 -22.48 3.01
N ALA A 131 -5.44 -23.48 2.21
CA ALA A 131 -4.73 -24.76 2.17
C ALA A 131 -3.26 -24.58 1.73
N MET A 132 -3.02 -23.78 0.69
CA MET A 132 -1.67 -23.44 0.24
C MET A 132 -0.85 -22.67 1.29
N GLU A 133 -1.50 -21.79 2.06
CA GLU A 133 -0.86 -21.09 3.18
C GLU A 133 -0.45 -22.06 4.29
N ILE A 134 -1.33 -23.00 4.67
CA ILE A 134 -1.03 -24.04 5.66
C ILE A 134 0.20 -24.85 5.24
N ASP A 135 0.23 -25.36 4.00
CA ASP A 135 1.37 -26.13 3.47
C ASP A 135 2.69 -25.33 3.48
N SER A 136 2.61 -24.03 3.18
CA SER A 136 3.78 -23.14 3.15
C SER A 136 4.32 -22.88 4.56
N LEU A 137 3.43 -22.68 5.53
CA LEU A 137 3.79 -22.47 6.93
C LEU A 137 4.40 -23.74 7.56
N GLU A 138 3.89 -24.92 7.22
CA GLU A 138 4.47 -26.20 7.67
C GLU A 138 5.89 -26.37 7.12
N LYS A 139 6.11 -26.13 5.82
CA LYS A 139 7.46 -26.17 5.21
C LYS A 139 8.43 -25.19 5.87
N GLU A 140 7.99 -23.97 6.18
CA GLU A 140 8.82 -23.00 6.89
C GLU A 140 9.17 -23.43 8.31
N ARG A 141 8.20 -24.00 9.04
CA ARG A 141 8.41 -24.53 10.40
C ARG A 141 9.47 -25.61 10.38
N ASP A 142 9.37 -26.55 9.45
CA ASP A 142 10.28 -27.67 9.33
C ASP A 142 11.68 -27.20 8.92
N ARG A 143 11.78 -26.27 7.97
CA ARG A 143 13.07 -25.63 7.60
C ARG A 143 13.73 -24.95 8.82
N LYS A 144 12.98 -24.16 9.59
CA LYS A 144 13.49 -23.46 10.79
C LYS A 144 13.94 -24.46 11.86
N ALA A 145 13.24 -25.58 12.02
CA ALA A 145 13.64 -26.63 12.95
C ALA A 145 15.00 -27.24 12.57
N VAL A 146 15.20 -27.54 11.28
CA VAL A 146 16.49 -28.05 10.76
C VAL A 146 17.62 -27.03 10.96
N GLU A 147 17.40 -25.76 10.60
CA GLU A 147 18.40 -24.70 10.80
C GLU A 147 18.80 -24.53 12.27
N ASN A 148 17.84 -24.61 13.20
CA ASN A 148 18.09 -24.52 14.62
C ASN A 148 18.85 -25.75 15.16
N GLN A 149 18.57 -26.94 14.63
CA GLN A 149 19.31 -28.17 14.96
C GLN A 149 20.78 -28.04 14.52
N VAL A 150 21.03 -27.56 13.29
CA VAL A 150 22.38 -27.36 12.75
C VAL A 150 23.15 -26.30 13.54
N LYS A 151 22.49 -25.20 13.96
CA LYS A 151 23.11 -24.17 14.81
C LYS A 151 23.51 -24.67 16.20
N LYS A 152 22.81 -25.67 16.76
CA LYS A 152 23.16 -26.26 18.06
C LYS A 152 24.33 -27.24 17.98
N LEU A 153 24.67 -27.72 16.78
CA LEU A 153 25.76 -28.67 16.54
C LEU A 153 27.07 -27.98 16.12
N LYS A 154 27.08 -26.65 15.97
CA LYS A 154 28.24 -25.80 15.73
C LYS A 154 28.57 -25.00 16.97
#